data_AF-A0A6N7V349-F1
#
_entry.id   AF-A0A6N7V349-F1
#
_cell.length_a   1.000
_cell.length_b   1.000
_cell.length_c   1.000
_cell.angle_alpha   90.00
_cell.angle_beta   90.00
_cell.angle_gamma   90.00
#
_symmetry.space_group_name_H-M   'P 1'
#
loop_
_entity.id
_entity.type
_entity.pdbx_description
1 polymer ?
#
loop_
_entity_poly.entity_id
_entity_poly.type
_entity_poly.pdbx_seq_one_letter_code
_entity_poly.pdbx_strand_id
1 'polypeptide(L)'
;MDCMALSKWIRWLYFHGLGGSATMEYSINNELIGGISEENAVKCFEQIIAMLDSDERLNLPFITVNGKCCVATKKRLIKCSKNMFGYKFKEWNWSQITNVFYKTTLTAGTLILNTVDGEVKISINRGGTEFAGEILRKLKREAK
;
A
#
# COMPACT_ATOMS: atom_id res chain seq x y z
N MET A 1 10.64 15.25 -14.05
CA MET A 1 10.98 13.81 -14.01
C MET A 1 9.67 13.08 -13.94
N ASP A 2 9.37 12.38 -15.03
CA ASP A 2 8.05 11.92 -15.41
C ASP A 2 7.59 10.67 -14.64
N CYS A 3 6.27 10.59 -14.38
CA CYS A 3 5.46 9.46 -13.84
C CYS A 3 5.83 8.05 -14.37
N MET A 4 6.63 8.00 -15.45
CA MET A 4 7.32 6.82 -15.92
C MET A 4 8.30 6.20 -14.92
N ALA A 5 8.88 6.92 -13.94
CA ALA A 5 9.91 6.36 -13.07
C ALA A 5 9.36 5.40 -12.01
N LEU A 6 8.28 5.78 -11.32
CA LEU A 6 7.66 4.91 -10.30
C LEU A 6 6.97 3.70 -10.93
N SER A 7 6.25 3.89 -12.03
CA SER A 7 5.59 2.80 -12.76
C SER A 7 6.60 1.80 -13.33
N LYS A 8 7.74 2.26 -13.88
CA LYS A 8 8.85 1.38 -14.31
C LYS A 8 9.51 0.65 -13.14
N TRP A 9 9.69 1.30 -11.99
CA TRP A 9 10.29 0.68 -10.80
C TRP A 9 9.36 -0.37 -10.18
N ILE A 10 8.06 -0.10 -10.09
CA ILE A 10 7.06 -1.10 -9.68
C ILE A 10 7.01 -2.27 -10.66
N ARG A 11 7.09 -2.00 -11.98
CA ARG A 11 7.17 -3.03 -13.01
C ARG A 11 8.46 -3.86 -12.91
N TRP A 12 9.58 -3.23 -12.54
CA TRP A 12 10.84 -3.92 -12.25
C TRP A 12 10.70 -4.87 -11.05
N LEU A 13 10.05 -4.45 -9.96
CA LEU A 13 9.77 -5.34 -8.81
C LEU A 13 8.96 -6.58 -9.22
N TYR A 14 7.97 -6.42 -10.09
CA TYR A 14 7.20 -7.54 -10.64
C TYR A 14 8.08 -8.50 -11.45
N PHE A 15 8.92 -7.98 -12.36
CA PHE A 15 9.81 -8.80 -13.19
C PHE A 15 10.92 -9.53 -12.40
N HIS A 16 11.36 -8.96 -11.28
CA HIS A 16 12.33 -9.59 -10.37
C HIS A 16 11.69 -10.45 -9.27
N GLY A 17 10.39 -10.73 -9.39
CA GLY A 17 9.64 -11.61 -8.50
C GLY A 17 9.35 -11.03 -7.11
N LEU A 18 9.75 -9.78 -6.84
CA LEU A 18 9.51 -9.05 -5.58
C LEU A 18 8.08 -8.51 -5.44
N GLY A 19 7.35 -8.35 -6.56
CA GLY A 19 5.95 -7.91 -6.60
C GLY A 19 5.01 -8.96 -7.19
N GLY A 20 3.77 -9.03 -6.68
CA GLY A 20 2.69 -9.88 -7.21
C GLY A 20 1.90 -9.19 -8.34
N SER A 21 0.99 -9.92 -9.00
CA SER A 21 0.20 -9.41 -10.14
C SER A 21 -0.57 -8.10 -9.86
N ALA A 22 -1.09 -7.92 -8.64
CA ALA A 22 -1.82 -6.71 -8.24
C ALA A 22 -0.91 -5.48 -8.06
N THR A 23 0.41 -5.68 -8.00
CA THR A 23 1.41 -4.61 -7.95
C THR A 23 1.50 -3.88 -9.30
N MET A 24 1.35 -4.61 -10.41
CA MET A 24 1.34 -4.03 -11.76
C MET A 24 0.05 -3.24 -12.03
N GLU A 25 -1.12 -3.80 -11.71
CA GLU A 25 -2.42 -3.15 -11.96
C GLU A 25 -2.63 -1.87 -11.16
N TYR A 26 -2.15 -1.79 -9.91
CA TYR A 26 -2.29 -0.56 -9.12
C TYR A 26 -1.36 0.56 -9.59
N SER A 27 -0.16 0.23 -10.07
CA SER A 27 0.82 1.21 -10.56
C SER A 27 0.38 1.96 -11.82
N ILE A 28 -0.55 1.38 -12.59
CA ILE A 28 -1.09 1.95 -13.83
C ILE A 28 -2.25 2.90 -13.52
N ASN A 29 -2.98 2.69 -12.43
CA ASN A 29 -4.23 3.38 -12.13
C ASN A 29 -4.12 4.45 -11.04
N ASN A 30 -2.96 4.61 -10.40
CA ASN A 30 -2.79 5.56 -9.32
C ASN A 30 -1.78 6.64 -9.73
N GLU A 31 -2.29 7.76 -10.26
CA GLU A 31 -1.55 9.02 -10.20
C GLU A 31 -1.13 9.26 -8.74
N LEU A 32 0.07 9.82 -8.52
CA LEU A 32 0.58 10.12 -7.19
C LEU A 32 -0.33 11.13 -6.48
N ILE A 33 -1.37 10.64 -5.83
CA ILE A 33 -2.29 11.48 -5.08
C ILE A 33 -1.76 11.58 -3.66
N GLY A 34 -1.31 12.79 -3.30
CA GLY A 34 -1.03 13.15 -1.92
C GLY A 34 0.27 13.86 -1.63
N GLY A 35 0.85 14.55 -2.62
CA GLY A 35 1.95 15.49 -2.39
C GLY A 35 3.31 14.87 -2.06
N ILE A 36 3.47 13.55 -2.22
CA ILE A 36 4.78 12.90 -2.19
C ILE A 36 5.39 12.91 -3.59
N SER A 37 6.67 13.28 -3.70
CA SER A 37 7.41 13.15 -4.97
C SER A 37 7.71 11.69 -5.28
N GLU A 38 7.84 11.37 -6.57
CA GLU A 38 8.22 10.02 -7.04
C GLU A 38 9.44 9.46 -6.33
N GLU A 39 10.51 10.25 -6.25
CA GLU A 39 11.76 9.86 -5.61
C GLU A 39 11.56 9.50 -4.12
N ASN A 40 10.75 10.29 -3.40
CA ASN A 40 10.45 10.00 -2.00
C ASN A 40 9.55 8.76 -1.85
N ALA A 41 8.65 8.52 -2.80
CA ALA A 41 7.80 7.33 -2.81
C ALA A 41 8.65 6.07 -3.05
N VAL A 42 9.54 6.08 -4.06
CA VAL A 42 10.49 5.00 -4.35
C VAL A 42 11.33 4.70 -3.11
N LYS A 43 11.95 5.72 -2.51
CA LYS A 43 12.73 5.54 -1.28
C LYS A 43 11.90 4.96 -0.13
N CYS A 44 10.64 5.37 0.06
CA CYS A 44 9.80 4.76 1.11
C CYS A 44 9.54 3.28 0.82
N PHE A 45 9.29 2.90 -0.43
CA PHE A 45 9.06 1.50 -0.79
C PHE A 45 10.32 0.66 -0.70
N GLU A 46 11.50 1.19 -1.06
CA GLU A 46 12.79 0.52 -0.82
C GLU A 46 13.00 0.19 0.66
N GLN A 47 12.64 1.12 1.54
CA GLN A 47 12.71 0.92 2.97
C GLN A 47 11.72 -0.16 3.46
N ILE A 48 10.54 -0.27 2.84
CA ILE A 48 9.61 -1.39 3.11
C ILE A 48 10.20 -2.70 2.61
N ILE A 49 10.77 -2.74 1.41
CA ILE A 49 11.37 -3.97 0.84
C ILE A 49 12.51 -4.47 1.72
N ALA A 50 13.35 -3.57 2.23
CA ALA A 50 14.48 -3.91 3.08
C ALA A 50 14.07 -4.58 4.41
N MET A 51 12.81 -4.45 4.85
CA MET A 51 12.28 -5.07 6.05
C MET A 51 11.36 -6.28 5.78
N LEU A 52 11.11 -6.62 4.51
CA LEU A 52 10.33 -7.82 4.16
C LEU A 52 11.15 -9.07 4.42
N ASP A 53 10.47 -10.15 4.83
CA ASP A 53 11.10 -11.46 4.89
C ASP A 53 11.45 -11.95 3.47
N SER A 54 12.41 -12.87 3.36
CA SER A 54 12.87 -13.39 2.07
C SER A 54 11.76 -14.06 1.23
N ASP A 55 10.70 -14.55 1.88
CA ASP A 55 9.53 -15.17 1.24
C ASP A 55 8.34 -14.20 1.08
N GLU A 56 8.43 -13.00 1.67
CA GLU A 56 7.36 -12.01 1.65
C GLU A 56 7.45 -11.17 0.36
N ARG A 57 6.30 -10.97 -0.30
CA ARG A 57 6.20 -10.22 -1.55
C ARG A 57 5.23 -9.06 -1.39
N LEU A 58 5.43 -8.01 -2.18
CA LEU A 58 4.49 -6.91 -2.26
C LEU A 58 3.28 -7.39 -3.06
N ASN A 59 2.10 -7.47 -2.44
CA ASN A 59 0.88 -7.82 -3.15
C ASN A 59 0.17 -6.56 -3.66
N LEU A 60 0.07 -5.53 -2.82
CA LEU A 60 -0.60 -4.27 -3.15
C LEU A 60 0.16 -3.08 -2.55
N PRO A 61 1.05 -2.42 -3.31
CA PRO A 61 1.57 -1.11 -2.93
C PRO A 61 0.55 -0.02 -3.27
N PHE A 62 0.34 0.93 -2.36
CA PHE A 62 -0.52 2.08 -2.58
C PHE A 62 -0.08 3.30 -1.75
N ILE A 63 -0.52 4.49 -2.14
CA ILE A 63 -0.15 5.75 -1.49
C ILE A 63 -1.40 6.41 -0.94
N THR A 64 -1.32 6.87 0.31
CA THR A 64 -2.40 7.64 0.93
C THR A 64 -2.47 9.05 0.35
N VAL A 65 -3.63 9.70 0.45
CA VAL A 65 -3.81 11.12 0.07
C VAL A 65 -2.89 12.10 0.80
N ASN A 66 -2.21 11.68 1.88
CA ASN A 66 -1.22 12.48 2.60
C ASN A 66 0.22 12.05 2.30
N GLY A 67 0.46 11.32 1.20
CA GLY A 67 1.78 10.96 0.72
C GLY A 67 2.49 9.84 1.49
N LYS A 68 1.78 9.11 2.37
CA LYS A 68 2.35 7.94 3.08
C LYS A 68 2.26 6.70 2.21
N CYS A 69 3.32 5.91 2.16
CA CYS A 69 3.37 4.67 1.40
C CYS A 69 2.81 3.52 2.24
N CYS A 70 1.96 2.70 1.64
CA CYS A 70 1.37 1.53 2.25
C CYS A 70 1.61 0.32 1.34
N VAL A 71 1.85 -0.84 1.94
CA VAL A 71 2.03 -2.10 1.23
C VAL A 71 1.24 -3.18 1.95
N ALA A 72 0.37 -3.88 1.24
CA ALA A 72 -0.20 -5.13 1.71
C ALA A 72 0.61 -6.30 1.16
N THR A 73 0.93 -7.24 2.03
CA THR A 73 1.57 -8.51 1.71
C THR A 73 0.64 -9.66 2.11
N LYS A 74 1.03 -10.90 1.85
CA LYS A 74 0.31 -12.07 2.37
C LYS A 74 0.36 -12.20 3.89
N LYS A 75 1.33 -11.59 4.58
CA LYS A 75 1.50 -11.70 6.03
C LYS A 75 0.90 -10.53 6.81
N ARG A 76 1.03 -9.31 6.28
CA ARG A 76 0.70 -8.07 7.01
C ARG A 76 0.44 -6.89 6.09
N LEU A 77 -0.15 -5.85 6.65
CA LEU A 77 -0.20 -4.50 6.07
C LEU A 77 0.87 -3.63 6.71
N ILE A 78 1.68 -2.97 5.91
CA ILE A 78 2.78 -2.11 6.33
C ILE A 78 2.51 -0.69 5.85
N LYS A 79 2.74 0.29 6.73
CA LYS A 79 2.67 1.71 6.41
C LYS A 79 3.98 2.39 6.75
N CYS A 80 4.59 2.98 5.73
CA CYS A 80 5.80 3.80 5.79
C CYS A 80 5.44 5.28 5.83
N SER A 81 6.02 6.01 6.78
CA SER A 81 5.91 7.46 6.85
C SER A 81 7.29 8.08 7.08
N LYS A 82 7.65 9.06 6.25
CA LYS A 82 8.87 9.84 6.40
C LYS A 82 8.65 10.97 7.40
N ASN A 83 9.56 11.11 8.37
CA ASN A 83 9.62 12.25 9.28
C ASN A 83 11.03 12.87 9.24
N MET A 84 11.28 13.90 10.06
CA MET A 84 12.57 14.59 10.11
C MET A 84 13.73 13.70 10.61
N PHE A 85 13.42 12.59 11.28
CA PHE A 85 14.38 11.66 11.91
C PHE A 85 14.52 10.32 11.16
N GLY A 86 13.91 10.18 9.98
CA GLY A 86 13.97 8.98 9.16
C GLY A 86 12.60 8.39 8.80
N TYR A 87 12.55 7.06 8.66
CA TYR A 87 11.35 6.32 8.27
C TYR A 87 10.70 5.67 9.49
N LYS A 88 9.40 5.91 9.67
CA LYS A 88 8.58 5.28 10.70
C LYS A 88 7.62 4.29 10.07
N PHE A 89 7.65 3.07 10.59
CA PHE A 89 6.79 1.97 10.15
C PHE A 89 5.65 1.74 11.14
N LYS A 90 4.51 1.36 10.61
CA LYS A 90 3.38 0.77 11.35
C LYS A 90 2.94 -0.48 10.62
N GLU A 91 2.64 -1.51 11.38
CA GLU A 91 2.31 -2.82 10.84
C GLU A 91 1.02 -3.33 11.46
N TRP A 92 0.23 -4.05 10.66
CA TRP A 92 -0.96 -4.74 11.11
C TRP A 92 -0.94 -6.15 10.52
N ASN A 93 -0.81 -7.15 11.38
CA ASN A 93 -0.97 -8.54 10.97
C ASN A 93 -2.43 -8.80 10.59
N TRP A 94 -2.66 -9.70 9.63
CA TRP A 94 -4.02 -10.04 9.23
C TRP A 94 -4.86 -10.61 10.37
N SER A 95 -4.23 -11.30 11.33
CA SER A 95 -4.87 -11.80 12.55
C SER A 95 -5.42 -10.70 13.46
N GLN A 96 -4.83 -9.50 13.42
CA GLN A 96 -5.29 -8.33 14.18
C GLN A 96 -6.45 -7.62 13.48
N ILE A 97 -6.68 -7.88 12.18
CA ILE A 97 -7.70 -7.21 11.36
C ILE A 97 -8.93 -8.10 11.29
N THR A 98 -9.99 -7.70 12.00
CA THR A 98 -11.25 -8.45 12.03
C THR A 98 -12.04 -8.29 10.75
N ASN A 99 -12.09 -7.07 10.20
CA ASN A 99 -12.81 -6.78 8.97
C ASN A 99 -12.21 -5.63 8.16
N VAL A 100 -12.46 -5.65 6.86
CA VAL A 100 -12.01 -4.64 5.90
C VAL A 100 -13.21 -4.07 5.15
N PHE A 101 -13.39 -2.76 5.26
CA PHE A 101 -14.39 -2.01 4.53
C PHE A 101 -13.72 -0.93 3.68
N TYR A 102 -14.44 -0.45 2.69
CA TYR A 102 -14.04 0.73 1.94
C TYR A 102 -15.26 1.60 1.68
N LYS A 103 -15.03 2.90 1.62
CA LYS A 103 -16.04 3.89 1.23
C LYS A 103 -15.42 4.91 0.29
N THR A 104 -16.20 5.39 -0.66
CA THR A 104 -15.82 6.46 -1.56
C THR A 104 -16.63 7.70 -1.23
N THR A 105 -15.99 8.86 -1.30
CA THR A 105 -16.63 10.18 -1.23
C THR A 105 -16.44 10.88 -2.57
N LEU A 106 -16.96 12.10 -2.72
CA LEU A 106 -16.79 12.90 -3.95
C LEU A 106 -15.32 13.09 -4.33
N THR A 107 -14.43 13.29 -3.35
CA THR A 107 -13.03 13.70 -3.57
C THR A 107 -11.98 12.65 -3.21
N ALA A 108 -12.30 11.68 -2.36
CA ALA A 108 -11.36 10.65 -1.93
C ALA A 108 -12.07 9.35 -1.58
N GLY A 109 -11.34 8.24 -1.50
CA GLY A 109 -11.83 7.04 -0.84
C GLY A 109 -11.08 6.73 0.44
N THR A 110 -11.69 5.90 1.27
CA THR A 110 -11.19 5.53 2.58
C THR A 110 -11.31 4.03 2.77
N LEU A 111 -10.18 3.39 3.02
CA LEU A 111 -10.11 2.02 3.52
C LEU A 111 -10.26 2.07 5.04
N ILE A 112 -11.13 1.24 5.58
CA ILE A 112 -11.43 1.14 7.01
C ILE A 112 -11.09 -0.27 7.45
N LEU A 113 -10.12 -0.39 8.35
CA LEU A 113 -9.68 -1.65 8.93
C LEU A 113 -10.16 -1.69 10.37
N ASN A 114 -11.07 -2.60 10.68
CA ASN A 114 -11.45 -2.86 12.06
C ASN A 114 -10.40 -3.77 12.67
N THR A 115 -9.62 -3.25 13.60
CA THR A 115 -8.61 -4.03 14.32
C THR A 115 -9.08 -4.37 15.72
N VAL A 116 -8.42 -5.33 16.37
CA VAL A 116 -8.67 -5.64 17.80
C VAL A 116 -8.43 -4.44 18.72
N ASP A 117 -7.56 -3.51 18.30
CA ASP A 117 -7.20 -2.29 19.05
C ASP A 117 -8.03 -1.06 18.63
N GLY A 118 -9.00 -1.24 17.74
CA GLY A 118 -9.88 -0.18 17.24
C GLY A 118 -9.81 0.03 15.73
N GLU A 119 -10.47 1.09 15.26
CA GLU A 119 -10.64 1.36 13.83
C GLU A 119 -9.46 2.15 13.24
N VAL A 120 -8.90 1.66 12.14
CA VAL A 120 -7.85 2.33 11.37
C VAL A 120 -8.42 2.81 10.04
N LYS A 121 -8.37 4.12 9.79
CA LYS A 121 -8.81 4.76 8.54
C LYS A 121 -7.61 5.14 7.67
N ILE A 122 -7.62 4.71 6.41
CA ILE A 122 -6.59 5.03 5.42
C ILE A 122 -7.24 5.67 4.20
N SER A 123 -7.02 6.97 4.04
CA SER A 123 -7.54 7.72 2.89
C SER A 123 -6.62 7.58 1.68
N ILE A 124 -7.20 7.23 0.53
CA ILE A 124 -6.51 6.97 -0.75
C ILE A 124 -7.27 7.61 -1.92
N ASN A 125 -6.70 7.55 -3.12
CA ASN A 125 -7.38 7.98 -4.34
C ASN A 125 -8.72 7.26 -4.49
N ARG A 126 -9.77 8.03 -4.78
CA ARG A 126 -11.12 7.53 -5.04
C ARG A 126 -11.15 6.41 -6.07
N GLY A 127 -10.45 6.57 -7.21
CA GLY A 127 -10.45 5.61 -8.31
C GLY A 127 -9.86 4.24 -7.94
N GLY A 128 -8.85 4.22 -7.07
CA GLY A 128 -8.20 2.99 -6.61
C GLY A 128 -8.84 2.35 -5.36
N THR A 129 -9.92 2.92 -4.82
CA THR A 129 -10.42 2.53 -3.49
C THR A 129 -11.10 1.18 -3.46
N GLU A 130 -11.98 0.92 -4.40
CA GLU A 130 -12.70 -0.35 -4.50
C GLU A 130 -11.73 -1.49 -4.79
N PHE A 131 -10.86 -1.31 -5.80
CA PHE A 131 -9.82 -2.28 -6.13
C PHE A 131 -8.92 -2.60 -4.92
N ALA A 132 -8.39 -1.57 -4.25
CA ALA A 132 -7.56 -1.78 -3.07
C ALA A 132 -8.33 -2.50 -1.96
N GLY A 133 -9.58 -2.12 -1.71
CA GLY A 133 -10.45 -2.75 -0.72
C GLY A 133 -10.67 -4.24 -0.99
N GLU A 134 -10.95 -4.62 -2.23
CA GLU A 134 -11.16 -6.03 -2.61
C GLU A 134 -9.89 -6.87 -2.52
N ILE A 135 -8.72 -6.32 -2.91
CA ILE A 135 -7.44 -7.00 -2.73
C ILE A 135 -7.12 -7.21 -1.25
N LEU A 136 -7.33 -6.19 -0.40
CA LEU A 136 -7.13 -6.34 1.05
C LEU A 136 -8.07 -7.39 1.66
N ARG A 137 -9.34 -7.45 1.23
CA ARG A 137 -10.29 -8.50 1.64
C ARG A 137 -9.83 -9.88 1.20
N LYS A 138 -9.30 -10.00 -0.02
CA LYS A 138 -8.74 -11.26 -0.52
C LYS A 138 -7.56 -11.72 0.33
N LEU A 139 -6.57 -10.86 0.56
CA LEU A 139 -5.39 -11.17 1.39
C LEU A 139 -5.79 -11.57 2.82
N LYS A 140 -6.72 -10.85 3.44
CA LYS A 140 -7.24 -11.20 4.77
C LYS A 140 -7.93 -12.57 4.80
N ARG A 141 -8.62 -12.96 3.72
CA ARG A 141 -9.27 -14.29 3.62
C ARG A 141 -8.25 -15.40 3.44
N GLU A 142 -7.17 -15.14 2.71
CA GLU A 142 -6.08 -16.10 2.46
C GLU A 142 -5.16 -16.28 3.67
N ALA A 143 -5.06 -15.28 4.55
CA ALA A 143 -4.24 -15.31 5.76
C ALA A 143 -4.90 -16.04 6.96
N LYS A 144 -6.04 -16.73 6.72
CA LYS A 144 -6.77 -17.49 7.74
C LYS A 144 -6.20 -18.89 7.96
#